data_AF-A0A2I0F9I5-F1
#
_entry.id   AF-A0A2I0F9I5-F1
#
_cell.length_a   1.000
_cell.length_b   1.000
_cell.length_c   1.000
_cell.angle_alpha   90.00
_cell.angle_beta   90.00
_cell.angle_gamma   90.00
#
_symmetry.space_group_name_H-M   'P 1'
#
loop_
_entity.id
_entity.type
_entity.pdbx_description
1 polymer ?
#
loop_
_entity_poly.entity_id
_entity_poly.type
_entity_poly.pdbx_seq_one_letter_code
_entity_poly.pdbx_strand_id
1 'polypeptide(L)'
;MMKSTIRTAIHLGSLLLSIYASSALVGTTELVSMASDGSESNGASLTVAISANGRYVAFQSNANNLVADDTNGQYDIFIYDRNNSTTERVSISSNNTQANSNSGHPSISADGRYVAFHSLANNLVANDTNGSFDIFVHDRNNGTTERLSVTSENIQGGADSQHPSISADGRYVAFHSLANNLVVNDTNDSFDIFVQDRNSGITERVSISSDSIQGEANSQHPSISSDGRYVVFHSLATNLVTKDINGAIDIFVYDRNSNTIELVNVANNGSQANDDSAYPSISADGRYVAFDSIANNLVTSDTNGARDVFIHDRSDKNTERVSVADDGSQGDSTSTFASISADGRYVAFTSFAVNLVANDTTDICIFNICPLNILVHDRNKNKTERVSVASNGTQANDSSYFHSISANGRYVAFSSDANNLVTDNNSGYTDIFVYDRGIGIDSDSDGVPDDEDNCPTVQNPGQEDSTPAPPSGEACADEPPDGNPPGDSSGDSSGGSSGIFGSLMLFIELVRRRNVAQIISDMWL
;
A
#
# COMPACT_ATOMS: atom_id res chain seq x y z
N MET A 1 -51.47 -5.21 -65.95
CA MET A 1 -50.98 -6.61 -65.96
C MET A 1 -49.56 -6.63 -65.41
N MET A 2 -49.34 -7.34 -64.29
CA MET A 2 -48.08 -7.92 -63.74
C MET A 2 -46.84 -7.00 -63.59
N LYS A 3 -46.05 -7.02 -62.50
CA LYS A 3 -45.98 -7.85 -61.29
C LYS A 3 -45.13 -7.11 -60.24
N SER A 4 -45.55 -7.18 -58.98
CA SER A 4 -44.85 -6.70 -57.79
C SER A 4 -43.74 -7.65 -57.33
N THR A 5 -42.71 -7.14 -56.67
CA THR A 5 -41.97 -7.91 -55.65
C THR A 5 -41.61 -6.99 -54.48
N ILE A 6 -41.88 -7.51 -53.29
CA ILE A 6 -41.88 -6.91 -51.96
C ILE A 6 -40.45 -6.87 -51.39
N ARG A 7 -40.08 -5.78 -50.71
CA ARG A 7 -39.11 -5.83 -49.59
C ARG A 7 -39.67 -5.06 -48.41
N THR A 8 -39.79 -5.79 -47.31
CA THR A 8 -40.29 -5.41 -45.99
C THR A 8 -39.28 -4.51 -45.28
N ALA A 9 -39.74 -3.40 -44.70
CA ALA A 9 -38.99 -2.60 -43.73
C ALA A 9 -39.46 -2.97 -42.31
N ILE A 10 -38.54 -3.39 -41.45
CA ILE A 10 -38.77 -3.58 -40.02
C ILE A 10 -38.23 -2.34 -39.32
N HIS A 11 -39.12 -1.55 -38.74
CA HIS A 11 -38.79 -0.51 -37.76
C HIS A 11 -38.80 -1.16 -36.37
N LEU A 12 -37.66 -1.17 -35.69
CA LEU A 12 -37.56 -1.40 -34.26
C LEU A 12 -36.85 -0.18 -33.66
N GLY A 13 -37.59 0.54 -32.82
CA GLY A 13 -37.06 1.65 -32.03
C GLY A 13 -36.17 1.13 -30.92
N SER A 14 -35.01 1.75 -30.76
CA SER A 14 -34.14 1.59 -29.60
C SER A 14 -34.31 2.80 -28.71
N LEU A 15 -34.96 2.57 -27.57
CA LEU A 15 -35.03 3.45 -26.41
C LEU A 15 -33.62 3.53 -25.81
N LEU A 16 -32.96 4.69 -25.92
CA LEU A 16 -31.73 4.97 -25.16
C LEU A 16 -32.14 5.25 -23.72
N LEU A 17 -31.99 4.24 -22.86
CA LEU A 17 -31.96 4.45 -21.42
C LEU A 17 -30.56 4.99 -21.11
N SER A 18 -30.44 6.31 -20.92
CA SER A 18 -29.23 6.92 -20.36
C SER A 18 -29.12 6.49 -18.91
N ILE A 19 -28.29 5.49 -18.65
CA ILE A 19 -27.82 5.17 -17.31
C ILE A 19 -26.84 6.29 -16.95
N TYR A 20 -27.30 7.30 -16.20
CA TYR A 20 -26.38 8.09 -15.38
C TYR A 20 -25.93 7.17 -14.26
N ALA A 21 -24.89 6.37 -14.52
CA ALA A 21 -24.09 5.82 -13.46
C ALA A 21 -23.38 7.03 -12.84
N SER A 22 -23.74 7.35 -11.60
CA SER A 22 -22.96 8.19 -10.71
C SER A 22 -21.52 7.68 -10.75
N SER A 23 -20.66 8.34 -11.52
CA SER A 23 -19.22 8.07 -11.52
C SER A 23 -18.63 8.73 -10.28
N ALA A 24 -18.91 8.16 -9.11
CA ALA A 24 -17.95 8.26 -8.03
C ALA A 24 -16.70 7.53 -8.54
N LEU A 25 -15.53 8.19 -8.52
CA LEU A 25 -14.28 7.59 -8.96
C LEU A 25 -14.11 6.22 -8.30
N VAL A 26 -14.22 5.16 -9.10
CA VAL A 26 -13.79 3.83 -8.69
C VAL A 26 -12.30 3.80 -9.00
N GLY A 27 -11.47 3.50 -8.00
CA GLY A 27 -10.02 3.40 -8.20
C GLY A 27 -9.69 2.44 -9.34
N THR A 28 -8.55 2.66 -10.01
CA THR A 28 -8.17 1.90 -11.21
C THR A 28 -7.02 0.96 -10.92
N THR A 29 -7.09 -0.26 -11.45
CA THR A 29 -6.06 -1.28 -11.35
C THR A 29 -5.37 -1.46 -12.69
N GLU A 30 -4.04 -1.50 -12.68
CA GLU A 30 -3.21 -1.75 -13.85
C GLU A 30 -2.21 -2.88 -13.58
N LEU A 31 -1.91 -3.66 -14.63
CA LEU A 31 -0.84 -4.66 -14.65
C LEU A 31 0.47 -3.96 -15.04
N VAL A 32 1.52 -4.13 -14.22
CA VAL A 32 2.83 -3.48 -14.44
C VAL A 32 3.99 -4.46 -14.64
N SER A 33 3.76 -5.78 -14.45
CA SER A 33 4.69 -6.84 -14.84
C SER A 33 4.52 -7.23 -16.33
N MET A 34 4.71 -6.28 -17.23
CA MET A 34 4.61 -6.50 -18.67
C MET A 34 5.81 -5.98 -19.44
N ALA A 35 6.04 -6.49 -20.64
CA ALA A 35 7.07 -5.98 -21.53
C ALA A 35 6.64 -4.66 -22.19
N SER A 36 7.60 -3.90 -22.72
CA SER A 36 7.33 -2.61 -23.40
C SER A 36 6.49 -2.74 -24.70
N ASP A 37 6.34 -3.96 -25.23
CA ASP A 37 5.46 -4.25 -26.37
C ASP A 37 4.03 -4.65 -25.95
N GLY A 38 3.75 -4.62 -24.65
CA GLY A 38 2.47 -4.96 -24.04
C GLY A 38 2.26 -6.45 -23.78
N SER A 39 3.25 -7.31 -24.06
CA SER A 39 3.14 -8.74 -23.73
C SER A 39 3.23 -8.99 -22.22
N GLU A 40 2.41 -9.92 -21.73
CA GLU A 40 2.41 -10.35 -20.33
C GLU A 40 3.70 -11.08 -19.97
N SER A 41 4.08 -11.04 -18.69
CA SER A 41 5.21 -11.81 -18.18
C SER A 41 5.00 -13.32 -18.41
N ASN A 42 6.09 -14.04 -18.72
CA ASN A 42 6.09 -15.50 -18.84
C ASN A 42 6.74 -16.21 -17.64
N GLY A 43 6.76 -15.52 -16.50
CA GLY A 43 7.37 -15.95 -15.25
C GLY A 43 6.84 -15.14 -14.07
N ALA A 44 7.05 -15.63 -12.86
CA ALA A 44 6.56 -15.00 -11.65
C ALA A 44 7.30 -13.69 -11.37
N SER A 45 6.52 -12.68 -10.99
CA SER A 45 6.98 -11.38 -10.52
C SER A 45 6.58 -11.20 -9.05
N LEU A 46 7.55 -10.84 -8.21
CA LEU A 46 7.44 -10.80 -6.74
C LEU A 46 8.10 -9.53 -6.20
N THR A 47 7.89 -9.23 -4.92
CA THR A 47 8.50 -8.12 -4.14
C THR A 47 8.54 -6.78 -4.88
N VAL A 48 7.71 -5.83 -4.45
CA VAL A 48 7.52 -4.56 -5.17
C VAL A 48 7.95 -3.36 -4.34
N ALA A 49 8.43 -2.32 -5.01
CA ALA A 49 8.64 -0.98 -4.45
C ALA A 49 8.12 0.08 -5.42
N ILE A 50 7.45 1.11 -4.90
CA ILE A 50 6.89 2.19 -5.71
C ILE A 50 7.52 3.54 -5.34
N SER A 51 7.86 4.35 -6.35
CA SER A 51 8.38 5.71 -6.18
C SER A 51 7.35 6.65 -5.53
N ALA A 52 7.82 7.78 -4.99
CA ALA A 52 6.99 8.67 -4.16
C ALA A 52 5.74 9.21 -4.88
N ASN A 53 5.88 9.52 -6.18
CA ASN A 53 4.77 10.00 -7.01
C ASN A 53 3.97 8.86 -7.68
N GLY A 54 4.34 7.60 -7.42
CA GLY A 54 3.70 6.44 -8.00
C GLY A 54 4.06 6.13 -9.46
N ARG A 55 5.02 6.82 -10.09
CA ARG A 55 5.32 6.64 -11.52
C ARG A 55 6.14 5.39 -11.83
N TYR A 56 7.21 5.18 -11.07
CA TYR A 56 8.12 4.05 -11.25
C TYR A 56 7.80 2.96 -10.24
N VAL A 57 7.71 1.73 -10.73
CA VAL A 57 7.50 0.52 -9.93
C VAL A 57 8.68 -0.41 -10.16
N ALA A 58 9.47 -0.66 -9.11
CA ALA A 58 10.55 -1.64 -9.14
C ALA A 58 10.03 -2.99 -8.62
N PHE A 59 10.38 -4.08 -9.30
CA PHE A 59 9.94 -5.43 -8.92
C PHE A 59 10.97 -6.48 -9.31
N GLN A 60 10.92 -7.62 -8.63
CA GLN A 60 11.70 -8.80 -8.97
C GLN A 60 10.91 -9.69 -9.94
N SER A 61 11.54 -10.29 -10.94
CA SER A 61 10.88 -11.25 -11.84
C SER A 61 11.85 -12.28 -12.41
N ASN A 62 11.38 -13.50 -12.67
CA ASN A 62 12.12 -14.51 -13.45
C ASN A 62 11.60 -14.67 -14.89
N ALA A 63 10.73 -13.77 -15.33
CA ALA A 63 10.21 -13.75 -16.69
C ALA A 63 11.30 -13.27 -17.67
N ASN A 64 11.59 -14.09 -18.68
CA ASN A 64 12.65 -13.79 -19.66
C ASN A 64 12.18 -12.92 -20.84
N ASN A 65 10.92 -12.50 -20.83
CA ASN A 65 10.31 -11.75 -21.93
C ASN A 65 9.97 -10.30 -21.56
N LEU A 66 10.23 -9.85 -20.33
CA LEU A 66 10.00 -8.44 -19.94
C LEU A 66 10.91 -7.47 -20.69
N VAL A 67 12.10 -7.94 -21.08
CA VAL A 67 13.06 -7.25 -21.96
C VAL A 67 13.68 -8.24 -22.94
N ALA A 68 14.06 -7.78 -24.14
CA ALA A 68 14.48 -8.67 -25.24
C ALA A 68 15.75 -9.50 -24.99
N ASP A 69 16.65 -9.02 -24.11
CA ASP A 69 17.97 -9.61 -23.87
C ASP A 69 18.08 -10.26 -22.47
N ASP A 70 16.95 -10.65 -21.88
CA ASP A 70 16.97 -11.47 -20.67
C ASP A 70 17.19 -12.95 -21.02
N THR A 71 18.35 -13.47 -20.62
CA THR A 71 18.83 -14.79 -21.05
C THR A 71 19.48 -15.59 -19.92
N ASN A 72 19.50 -15.07 -18.69
CA ASN A 72 20.17 -15.74 -17.56
C ASN A 72 19.28 -16.81 -16.90
N GLY A 73 17.95 -16.74 -17.05
CA GLY A 73 17.00 -17.63 -16.38
C GLY A 73 16.94 -17.45 -14.85
N GLN A 74 17.36 -16.30 -14.35
CA GLN A 74 17.43 -15.96 -12.94
C GLN A 74 16.35 -14.95 -12.57
N TYR A 75 16.16 -14.72 -11.27
CA TYR A 75 15.42 -13.55 -10.84
C TYR A 75 16.25 -12.29 -11.08
N ASP A 76 15.67 -11.33 -11.79
CA ASP A 76 16.21 -10.03 -12.09
C ASP A 76 15.35 -8.92 -11.47
N ILE A 77 15.90 -7.71 -11.36
CA ILE A 77 15.15 -6.53 -10.94
C ILE A 77 14.79 -5.71 -12.17
N PHE A 78 13.52 -5.35 -12.27
CA PHE A 78 12.96 -4.52 -13.33
C PHE A 78 12.34 -3.26 -12.76
N ILE A 79 12.23 -2.23 -13.61
CA ILE A 79 11.37 -1.07 -13.39
C ILE A 79 10.37 -0.96 -14.52
N TYR A 80 9.11 -0.75 -14.15
CA TYR A 80 8.07 -0.25 -15.04
C TYR A 80 7.87 1.25 -14.85
N ASP A 81 8.00 2.02 -15.94
CA ASP A 81 7.61 3.43 -15.98
C ASP A 81 6.16 3.53 -16.47
N ARG A 82 5.24 3.76 -15.54
CA ARG A 82 3.80 3.78 -15.83
C ARG A 82 3.39 4.86 -16.80
N ASN A 83 4.12 5.98 -16.84
CA ASN A 83 3.78 7.09 -17.73
C ASN A 83 4.17 6.82 -19.18
N ASN A 84 5.22 6.03 -19.39
CA ASN A 84 5.74 5.70 -20.72
C ASN A 84 5.39 4.27 -21.16
N SER A 85 4.84 3.45 -20.26
CA SER A 85 4.57 2.03 -20.47
C SER A 85 5.81 1.27 -20.95
N THR A 86 6.94 1.51 -20.28
CA THR A 86 8.23 0.89 -20.63
C THR A 86 8.81 0.13 -19.45
N THR A 87 9.38 -1.03 -19.74
CA THR A 87 10.09 -1.89 -18.79
C THR A 87 11.57 -1.91 -19.10
N GLU A 88 12.39 -1.73 -18.07
CA GLU A 88 13.84 -1.87 -18.14
C GLU A 88 14.36 -2.76 -17.01
N ARG A 89 15.47 -3.46 -17.27
CA ARG A 89 16.17 -4.24 -16.25
C ARG A 89 17.22 -3.37 -15.56
N VAL A 90 17.22 -3.38 -14.22
CA VAL A 90 18.17 -2.61 -13.39
C VAL A 90 19.21 -3.49 -12.70
N SER A 91 19.01 -4.80 -12.63
CA SER A 91 20.04 -5.78 -12.22
C SER A 91 21.10 -5.98 -13.31
N ILE A 92 21.76 -4.88 -13.70
CA ILE A 92 22.82 -4.83 -14.70
C ILE A 92 24.06 -4.16 -14.12
N SER A 93 25.23 -4.46 -14.68
CA SER A 93 26.46 -3.73 -14.37
C SER A 93 26.54 -2.40 -15.13
N SER A 94 27.52 -1.54 -14.78
CA SER A 94 27.76 -0.25 -15.46
C SER A 94 28.15 -0.36 -16.95
N ASN A 95 28.33 -1.56 -17.50
CA ASN A 95 28.54 -1.79 -18.93
C ASN A 95 27.35 -2.49 -19.60
N ASN A 96 26.18 -2.49 -18.94
CA ASN A 96 24.93 -3.12 -19.37
C ASN A 96 24.97 -4.65 -19.43
N THR A 97 25.88 -5.30 -18.72
CA THR A 97 25.85 -6.77 -18.60
C THR A 97 24.84 -7.16 -17.54
N GLN A 98 23.90 -8.06 -17.86
CA GLN A 98 22.95 -8.61 -16.89
C GLN A 98 23.63 -9.34 -15.74
N ALA A 99 23.01 -9.31 -14.55
CA ALA A 99 23.36 -10.17 -13.43
C ALA A 99 23.44 -11.64 -13.87
N ASN A 100 24.43 -12.37 -13.37
CA ASN A 100 24.61 -13.79 -13.66
C ASN A 100 24.07 -14.73 -12.57
N SER A 101 23.33 -14.19 -11.60
CA SER A 101 22.69 -14.91 -10.49
C SER A 101 21.48 -14.12 -10.00
N ASN A 102 20.74 -14.67 -9.03
CA ASN A 102 19.50 -14.07 -8.52
C ASN A 102 19.73 -12.69 -7.90
N SER A 103 18.83 -11.77 -8.23
CA SER A 103 18.67 -10.46 -7.61
C SER A 103 17.25 -10.34 -7.02
N GLY A 104 17.09 -9.63 -5.90
CA GLY A 104 15.81 -9.56 -5.20
C GLY A 104 15.65 -8.37 -4.26
N HIS A 105 14.43 -8.21 -3.75
CA HIS A 105 14.02 -7.17 -2.78
C HIS A 105 14.45 -5.75 -3.16
N PRO A 106 13.87 -5.18 -4.24
CA PRO A 106 14.20 -3.82 -4.65
C PRO A 106 13.65 -2.78 -3.66
N SER A 107 14.35 -1.65 -3.57
CA SER A 107 13.92 -0.41 -2.90
C SER A 107 14.26 0.77 -3.80
N ILE A 108 13.34 1.73 -3.96
CA ILE A 108 13.44 2.79 -4.96
C ILE A 108 13.37 4.18 -4.31
N SER A 109 14.25 5.08 -4.76
CA SER A 109 14.26 6.50 -4.35
C SER A 109 13.00 7.24 -4.80
N ALA A 110 12.73 8.40 -4.19
CA ALA A 110 11.47 9.12 -4.36
C ALA A 110 11.21 9.56 -5.82
N ASP A 111 12.26 9.97 -6.53
CA ASP A 111 12.20 10.35 -7.95
C ASP A 111 12.32 9.15 -8.90
N GLY A 112 12.54 7.95 -8.36
CA GLY A 112 12.73 6.73 -9.11
C GLY A 112 14.12 6.55 -9.72
N ARG A 113 15.09 7.43 -9.46
CA ARG A 113 16.41 7.40 -10.12
C ARG A 113 17.32 6.26 -9.64
N TYR A 114 17.39 6.09 -8.33
CA TYR A 114 18.22 5.06 -7.69
C TYR A 114 17.38 3.88 -7.25
N VAL A 115 17.85 2.68 -7.55
CA VAL A 115 17.27 1.41 -7.12
C VAL A 115 18.29 0.62 -6.32
N ALA A 116 18.02 0.41 -5.04
CA ALA A 116 18.79 -0.51 -4.22
C ALA A 116 18.19 -1.92 -4.33
N PHE A 117 19.03 -2.94 -4.38
CA PHE A 117 18.61 -4.35 -4.42
C PHE A 117 19.73 -5.23 -3.87
N HIS A 118 19.41 -6.45 -3.44
CA HIS A 118 20.45 -7.44 -3.16
C HIS A 118 20.68 -8.35 -4.37
N SER A 119 21.88 -8.90 -4.52
CA SER A 119 22.19 -9.87 -5.58
C SER A 119 23.27 -10.86 -5.18
N LEU A 120 23.15 -12.10 -5.65
CA LEU A 120 24.22 -13.13 -5.62
C LEU A 120 25.17 -13.03 -6.83
N ALA A 121 24.96 -12.05 -7.72
CA ALA A 121 25.67 -11.97 -8.98
C ALA A 121 27.05 -11.34 -8.82
N ASN A 122 28.10 -12.10 -9.14
CA ASN A 122 29.49 -11.66 -9.00
C ASN A 122 30.00 -10.78 -10.17
N ASN A 123 29.12 -10.41 -11.10
CA ASN A 123 29.47 -9.68 -12.31
C ASN A 123 28.86 -8.27 -12.40
N LEU A 124 28.12 -7.82 -11.38
CA LEU A 124 27.54 -6.48 -11.32
C LEU A 124 28.60 -5.40 -11.10
N VAL A 125 29.65 -5.71 -10.35
CA VAL A 125 30.84 -4.87 -10.14
C VAL A 125 32.11 -5.70 -10.27
N ALA A 126 33.25 -5.03 -10.45
CA ALA A 126 34.54 -5.71 -10.46
C ALA A 126 34.93 -6.19 -9.04
N ASN A 127 35.63 -7.32 -8.97
CA ASN A 127 36.14 -7.90 -7.72
C ASN A 127 35.05 -8.21 -6.67
N ASP A 128 33.86 -8.57 -7.12
CA ASP A 128 32.95 -9.31 -6.28
C ASP A 128 33.38 -10.79 -6.23
N THR A 129 33.85 -11.23 -5.06
CA THR A 129 34.48 -12.55 -4.90
C THR A 129 34.05 -13.29 -3.64
N ASN A 130 33.10 -12.77 -2.87
CA ASN A 130 32.70 -13.38 -1.59
C ASN A 130 31.72 -14.56 -1.80
N GLY A 131 30.99 -14.61 -2.91
CA GLY A 131 29.99 -15.64 -3.19
C GLY A 131 28.74 -15.51 -2.32
N SER A 132 28.46 -14.31 -1.81
CA SER A 132 27.36 -13.98 -0.90
C SER A 132 26.39 -12.99 -1.54
N PHE A 133 25.21 -12.84 -0.95
CA PHE A 133 24.34 -11.73 -1.31
C PHE A 133 25.01 -10.41 -0.94
N ASP A 134 25.11 -9.50 -1.90
CA ASP A 134 25.63 -8.14 -1.72
C ASP A 134 24.54 -7.10 -2.00
N ILE A 135 24.66 -5.92 -1.41
CA ILE A 135 23.76 -4.80 -1.69
C ILE A 135 24.32 -3.97 -2.83
N PHE A 136 23.49 -3.69 -3.83
CA PHE A 136 23.82 -2.85 -4.97
C PHE A 136 22.85 -1.69 -5.11
N VAL A 137 23.32 -0.59 -5.70
CA VAL A 137 22.47 0.49 -6.21
C VAL A 137 22.75 0.69 -7.69
N HIS A 138 21.69 0.71 -8.49
CA HIS A 138 21.74 1.16 -9.87
C HIS A 138 21.24 2.61 -9.98
N ASP A 139 22.07 3.50 -10.52
CA ASP A 139 21.68 4.86 -10.93
C ASP A 139 21.22 4.82 -12.38
N ARG A 140 19.92 4.86 -12.58
CA ARG A 140 19.29 4.73 -13.90
C ARG A 140 19.64 5.88 -14.85
N ASN A 141 19.90 7.07 -14.30
CA ASN A 141 20.21 8.24 -15.13
C ASN A 141 21.65 8.17 -15.67
N ASN A 142 22.57 7.65 -14.87
CA ASN A 142 23.99 7.53 -15.25
C ASN A 142 24.35 6.16 -15.83
N GLY A 143 23.48 5.15 -15.68
CA GLY A 143 23.74 3.78 -16.09
C GLY A 143 24.87 3.14 -15.30
N THR A 144 25.00 3.46 -14.01
CA THR A 144 26.09 2.96 -13.15
C THR A 144 25.57 2.12 -12.00
N THR A 145 26.26 1.01 -11.73
CA THR A 145 26.01 0.10 -10.61
C THR A 145 27.20 0.09 -9.67
N GLU A 146 26.92 0.19 -8.38
CA GLU A 146 27.92 0.11 -7.31
C GLU A 146 27.46 -0.85 -6.21
N ARG A 147 28.42 -1.38 -5.44
CA ARG A 147 28.18 -2.24 -4.28
C ARG A 147 28.27 -1.42 -2.99
N LEU A 148 27.32 -1.61 -2.09
CA LEU A 148 27.16 -0.86 -0.84
C LEU A 148 27.38 -1.72 0.42
N SER A 149 27.43 -3.05 0.28
CA SER A 149 27.92 -3.96 1.33
C SER A 149 29.45 -3.91 1.44
N VAL A 150 29.99 -2.72 1.71
CA VAL A 150 31.43 -2.46 1.80
C VAL A 150 31.79 -1.73 3.10
N THR A 151 33.07 -1.76 3.48
CA THR A 151 33.61 -0.91 4.56
C THR A 151 33.77 0.53 4.09
N SER A 152 34.11 1.42 5.03
CA SER A 152 34.44 2.82 4.71
C SER A 152 35.69 2.99 3.82
N GLU A 153 36.47 1.92 3.63
CA GLU A 153 37.62 1.83 2.73
C GLU A 153 37.28 1.09 1.42
N ASN A 154 35.99 0.87 1.15
CA ASN A 154 35.46 0.17 -0.02
C ASN A 154 35.94 -1.30 -0.12
N ILE A 155 36.08 -1.98 1.03
CA ILE A 155 36.39 -3.40 1.10
C ILE A 155 35.08 -4.18 1.20
N GLN A 156 34.89 -5.24 0.40
CA GLN A 156 33.65 -6.02 0.42
C GLN A 156 33.37 -6.71 1.76
N GLY A 157 32.09 -6.80 2.11
CA GLY A 157 31.60 -7.65 3.18
C GLY A 157 31.91 -9.13 2.93
N GLY A 158 32.16 -9.87 4.00
CA GLY A 158 32.54 -11.29 3.95
C GLY A 158 31.37 -12.28 4.02
N ALA A 159 30.12 -11.80 4.13
CA ALA A 159 28.92 -12.64 4.26
C ALA A 159 27.68 -11.91 3.71
N ASP A 160 26.54 -12.59 3.76
CA ASP A 160 25.28 -12.13 3.16
C ASP A 160 24.79 -10.79 3.72
N SER A 161 24.38 -9.91 2.79
CA SER A 161 23.76 -8.62 3.04
C SER A 161 22.46 -8.53 2.24
N GLN A 162 21.33 -8.26 2.90
CA GLN A 162 20.00 -8.34 2.29
C GLN A 162 19.05 -7.24 2.79
N HIS A 163 17.84 -7.20 2.21
CA HIS A 163 16.75 -6.27 2.52
C HIS A 163 17.18 -4.78 2.57
N PRO A 164 17.63 -4.21 1.44
CA PRO A 164 17.97 -2.79 1.41
C PRO A 164 16.73 -1.89 1.51
N SER A 165 16.89 -0.74 2.16
CA SER A 165 15.94 0.38 2.18
C SER A 165 16.70 1.66 1.82
N ILE A 166 16.25 2.37 0.77
CA ILE A 166 16.90 3.59 0.29
C ILE A 166 16.12 4.85 0.70
N SER A 167 16.85 5.90 1.08
CA SER A 167 16.31 7.24 1.38
C SER A 167 15.78 7.95 0.12
N ALA A 168 14.99 9.00 0.31
CA ALA A 168 14.24 9.65 -0.77
C ALA A 168 15.14 10.25 -1.86
N ASP A 169 16.28 10.84 -1.48
CA ASP A 169 17.27 11.39 -2.39
C ASP A 169 18.26 10.34 -2.94
N GLY A 170 18.14 9.10 -2.47
CA GLY A 170 19.01 8.00 -2.84
C GLY A 170 20.37 8.00 -2.15
N ARG A 171 20.64 8.86 -1.16
CA ARG A 171 21.98 9.00 -0.56
C ARG A 171 22.31 7.89 0.44
N TYR A 172 21.39 7.61 1.35
CA TYR A 172 21.56 6.63 2.41
C TYR A 172 20.83 5.34 2.06
N VAL A 173 21.51 4.21 2.26
CA VAL A 173 20.95 2.86 2.10
C VAL A 173 21.13 2.10 3.41
N ALA A 174 20.02 1.76 4.07
CA ALA A 174 20.01 0.84 5.20
C ALA A 174 19.89 -0.60 4.71
N PHE A 175 20.57 -1.55 5.34
CA PHE A 175 20.47 -2.97 5.02
C PHE A 175 20.87 -3.80 6.24
N HIS A 176 20.50 -5.08 6.28
CA HIS A 176 21.06 -6.00 7.28
C HIS A 176 22.18 -6.84 6.69
N SER A 177 23.14 -7.25 7.52
CA SER A 177 24.26 -8.09 7.08
C SER A 177 24.76 -9.02 8.19
N LEU A 178 25.22 -10.21 7.79
CA LEU A 178 26.01 -11.13 8.63
C LEU A 178 27.52 -10.86 8.56
N ALA A 179 27.95 -9.88 7.77
CA ALA A 179 29.36 -9.62 7.53
C ALA A 179 30.02 -8.91 8.71
N ASN A 180 30.84 -9.65 9.47
CA ASN A 180 31.57 -9.16 10.64
C ASN A 180 32.72 -8.17 10.34
N ASN A 181 32.87 -7.74 9.09
CA ASN A 181 33.98 -6.89 8.66
C ASN A 181 33.53 -5.54 8.08
N LEU A 182 32.22 -5.25 8.01
CA LEU A 182 31.71 -3.98 7.48
C LEU A 182 32.09 -2.78 8.35
N VAL A 183 32.20 -3.00 9.65
CA VAL A 183 32.69 -2.02 10.63
C VAL A 183 33.69 -2.69 11.58
N VAL A 184 34.46 -1.87 12.28
CA VAL A 184 35.33 -2.37 13.36
C VAL A 184 34.51 -2.87 14.55
N ASN A 185 34.99 -3.92 15.21
CA ASN A 185 34.37 -4.52 16.40
C ASN A 185 32.94 -5.01 16.19
N ASP A 186 32.62 -5.48 14.99
CA ASP A 186 31.50 -6.39 14.81
C ASP A 186 31.95 -7.80 15.19
N THR A 187 31.42 -8.31 16.31
CA THR A 187 31.91 -9.56 16.92
C THR A 187 30.79 -10.46 17.45
N ASN A 188 29.54 -10.21 17.08
CA ASN A 188 28.37 -10.94 17.61
C ASN A 188 27.94 -12.12 16.72
N ASP A 189 28.54 -12.29 15.55
CA ASP A 189 28.20 -13.32 14.54
C ASP A 189 26.68 -13.36 14.22
N SER A 190 26.00 -12.20 14.29
CA SER A 190 24.56 -12.04 14.12
C SER A 190 24.26 -11.07 12.97
N PHE A 191 23.03 -11.10 12.46
CA PHE A 191 22.60 -10.04 11.53
C PHE A 191 22.59 -8.70 12.27
N ASP A 192 23.26 -7.71 11.70
CA ASP A 192 23.29 -6.32 12.17
C ASP A 192 22.72 -5.38 11.11
N ILE A 193 22.22 -4.22 11.54
CA ILE A 193 21.73 -3.17 10.62
C ILE A 193 22.86 -2.19 10.36
N PHE A 194 23.12 -1.95 9.08
CA PHE A 194 24.10 -1.00 8.60
C PHE A 194 23.45 0.09 7.76
N VAL A 195 24.07 1.27 7.74
CA VAL A 195 23.77 2.34 6.78
C VAL A 195 25.03 2.69 6.01
N GLN A 196 24.94 2.68 4.69
CA GLN A 196 25.97 3.20 3.80
C GLN A 196 25.55 4.59 3.29
N ASP A 197 26.37 5.60 3.57
CA ASP A 197 26.25 6.92 2.94
C ASP A 197 27.01 6.93 1.62
N ARG A 198 26.27 6.92 0.50
CA ARG A 198 26.84 6.87 -0.85
C ARG A 198 27.68 8.09 -1.22
N ASN A 199 27.46 9.23 -0.57
CA ASN A 199 28.23 10.45 -0.86
C ASN A 199 29.58 10.47 -0.15
N SER A 200 29.63 10.01 1.10
CA SER A 200 30.86 10.01 1.89
C SER A 200 31.62 8.67 1.82
N GLY A 201 30.95 7.60 1.39
CA GLY A 201 31.47 6.23 1.42
C GLY A 201 31.53 5.63 2.83
N ILE A 202 30.92 6.27 3.84
CA ILE A 202 30.98 5.81 5.23
C ILE A 202 29.93 4.74 5.49
N THR A 203 30.36 3.64 6.09
CA THR A 203 29.52 2.54 6.57
C THR A 203 29.48 2.58 8.09
N GLU A 204 28.27 2.57 8.65
CA GLU A 204 28.07 2.55 10.10
C GLU A 204 27.06 1.47 10.50
N ARG A 205 27.24 0.87 11.67
CA ARG A 205 26.28 -0.03 12.28
C ARG A 205 25.31 0.77 13.15
N VAL A 206 24.02 0.62 12.90
CA VAL A 206 22.93 1.34 13.60
C VAL A 206 22.13 0.43 14.55
N SER A 207 22.35 -0.88 14.53
CA SER A 207 21.89 -1.83 15.56
C SER A 207 22.76 -1.79 16.82
N ILE A 208 22.95 -0.60 17.37
CA ILE A 208 23.77 -0.34 18.56
C ILE A 208 22.98 0.43 19.62
N SER A 209 23.33 0.22 20.88
CA SER A 209 22.81 1.02 21.99
C SER A 209 23.29 2.48 21.91
N SER A 210 22.65 3.37 22.66
CA SER A 210 23.07 4.78 22.78
C SER A 210 24.48 4.94 23.36
N ASP A 211 25.00 3.93 24.06
CA ASP A 211 26.37 3.86 24.57
C ASP A 211 27.34 3.19 23.58
N SER A 212 26.92 3.01 22.33
CA SER A 212 27.68 2.37 21.25
C SER A 212 28.05 0.90 21.52
N ILE A 213 27.20 0.19 22.26
CA ILE A 213 27.35 -1.25 22.48
C ILE A 213 26.54 -2.00 21.42
N GLN A 214 27.16 -2.98 20.78
CA GLN A 214 26.49 -3.81 19.78
C GLN A 214 25.36 -4.65 20.38
N GLY A 215 24.30 -4.87 19.59
CA GLY A 215 23.28 -5.87 19.89
C GLY A 215 23.90 -7.26 20.03
N GLU A 216 23.35 -8.06 20.93
CA GLU A 216 23.82 -9.44 21.20
C GLU A 216 23.05 -10.53 20.42
N ALA A 217 22.11 -10.14 19.56
CA ALA A 217 21.30 -11.02 18.73
C ALA A 217 20.90 -10.36 17.41
N ASN A 218 20.23 -11.12 16.54
CA ASN A 218 19.85 -10.67 15.19
C ASN A 218 18.99 -9.40 15.20
N SER A 219 19.35 -8.47 14.32
CA SER A 219 18.58 -7.30 13.91
C SER A 219 18.36 -7.34 12.40
N GLN A 220 17.11 -7.24 11.95
CA GLN A 220 16.74 -7.45 10.53
C GLN A 220 15.66 -6.45 10.05
N HIS A 221 15.25 -6.57 8.79
CA HIS A 221 14.19 -5.76 8.15
C HIS A 221 14.25 -4.24 8.42
N PRO A 222 15.33 -3.55 7.99
CA PRO A 222 15.42 -2.11 8.20
C PRO A 222 14.51 -1.31 7.24
N SER A 223 14.02 -0.18 7.71
CA SER A 223 13.38 0.87 6.91
C SER A 223 13.97 2.23 7.30
N ILE A 224 14.29 3.08 6.32
CA ILE A 224 14.95 4.37 6.54
C ILE A 224 14.04 5.56 6.20
N SER A 225 14.09 6.64 6.99
CA SER A 225 13.35 7.89 6.73
C SER A 225 13.83 8.58 5.45
N SER A 226 13.03 9.52 4.94
CA SER A 226 13.30 10.18 3.66
C SER A 226 14.61 10.97 3.64
N ASP A 227 14.97 11.60 4.76
CA ASP A 227 16.23 12.32 4.94
C ASP A 227 17.40 11.42 5.36
N GLY A 228 17.14 10.13 5.57
CA GLY A 228 18.11 9.16 6.04
C GLY A 228 18.43 9.22 7.53
N ARG A 229 17.78 10.06 8.33
CA ARG A 229 18.12 10.27 9.75
C ARG A 229 17.71 9.11 10.65
N TYR A 230 16.49 8.61 10.47
CA TYR A 230 15.91 7.58 11.32
C TYR A 230 15.93 6.24 10.61
N VAL A 231 16.42 5.20 11.29
CA VAL A 231 16.37 3.82 10.82
C VAL A 231 15.53 3.02 11.80
N VAL A 232 14.42 2.47 11.33
CA VAL A 232 13.65 1.48 12.10
C VAL A 232 14.05 0.07 11.70
N PHE A 233 14.07 -0.84 12.66
CA PHE A 233 14.35 -2.27 12.43
C PHE A 233 13.72 -3.09 13.56
N HIS A 234 13.64 -4.40 13.38
CA HIS A 234 13.30 -5.30 14.47
C HIS A 234 14.54 -6.04 15.00
N SER A 235 14.55 -6.42 16.27
CA SER A 235 15.70 -7.09 16.87
C SER A 235 15.29 -8.00 18.02
N LEU A 236 16.02 -9.10 18.19
CA LEU A 236 15.94 -10.00 19.35
C LEU A 236 16.92 -9.59 20.47
N ALA A 237 17.72 -8.55 20.26
CA ALA A 237 18.79 -8.16 21.17
C ALA A 237 18.26 -7.39 22.38
N THR A 238 18.38 -7.99 23.57
CA THR A 238 17.87 -7.40 24.83
C THR A 238 18.70 -6.23 25.37
N ASN A 239 19.88 -5.99 24.79
CA ASN A 239 20.85 -5.02 25.27
C ASN A 239 20.88 -3.70 24.48
N LEU A 240 20.01 -3.53 23.48
CA LEU A 240 19.92 -2.28 22.71
C LEU A 240 19.35 -1.13 23.55
N VAL A 241 18.38 -1.42 24.42
CA VAL A 241 17.87 -0.50 25.44
C VAL A 241 17.70 -1.21 26.78
N THR A 242 17.91 -0.50 27.89
CA THR A 242 17.81 -1.11 29.24
C THR A 242 16.40 -1.52 29.66
N LYS A 243 15.38 -1.10 28.93
CA LYS A 243 13.98 -1.41 29.20
C LYS A 243 13.47 -2.64 28.47
N ASP A 244 14.26 -3.19 27.55
CA ASP A 244 13.89 -4.41 26.86
C ASP A 244 14.15 -5.61 27.78
N ILE A 245 13.07 -6.22 28.26
CA ILE A 245 13.12 -7.29 29.27
C ILE A 245 12.19 -8.46 28.96
N ASN A 246 11.49 -8.44 27.82
CA ASN A 246 10.47 -9.44 27.47
C ASN A 246 11.09 -10.70 26.82
N GLY A 247 12.29 -10.59 26.24
CA GLY A 247 12.93 -11.68 25.48
C GLY A 247 12.24 -12.02 24.16
N ALA A 248 11.46 -11.08 23.60
CA ALA A 248 10.75 -11.19 22.33
C ALA A 248 11.46 -10.36 21.25
N ILE A 249 11.04 -10.52 20.00
CA ILE A 249 11.47 -9.62 18.92
C ILE A 249 10.73 -8.28 19.09
N ASP A 250 11.48 -7.19 19.13
CA ASP A 250 10.98 -5.84 19.33
C ASP A 250 11.36 -4.88 18.21
N ILE A 251 10.69 -3.72 18.15
CA ILE A 251 10.90 -2.69 17.14
C ILE A 251 11.72 -1.55 17.73
N PHE A 252 12.80 -1.19 17.05
CA PHE A 252 13.72 -0.14 17.47
C PHE A 252 13.84 0.94 16.40
N VAL A 253 13.97 2.20 16.84
CA VAL A 253 14.39 3.32 15.96
C VAL A 253 15.72 3.85 16.44
N TYR A 254 16.70 3.92 15.53
CA TYR A 254 17.97 4.60 15.72
C TYR A 254 17.94 5.99 15.06
N ASP A 255 18.20 7.04 15.84
CA ASP A 255 18.43 8.39 15.35
C ASP A 255 19.94 8.61 15.11
N ARG A 256 20.33 8.66 13.84
CA ARG A 256 21.73 8.81 13.42
C ARG A 256 22.33 10.17 13.74
N ASN A 257 21.51 11.18 13.98
CA ASN A 257 22.02 12.51 14.32
C ASN A 257 22.35 12.64 15.81
N SER A 258 21.54 12.04 16.68
CA SER A 258 21.78 12.05 18.13
C SER A 258 22.50 10.81 18.65
N ASN A 259 22.69 9.78 17.83
CA ASN A 259 23.21 8.47 18.20
C ASN A 259 22.42 7.84 19.35
N THR A 260 21.09 7.91 19.26
CA THR A 260 20.19 7.38 20.27
C THR A 260 19.28 6.34 19.69
N ILE A 261 19.04 5.26 20.44
CA ILE A 261 18.09 4.22 20.10
C ILE A 261 16.90 4.25 21.06
N GLU A 262 15.72 3.92 20.55
CA GLU A 262 14.50 3.76 21.35
C GLU A 262 13.71 2.52 20.94
N LEU A 263 13.02 1.94 21.92
CA LEU A 263 12.04 0.87 21.76
C LEU A 263 10.67 1.48 21.44
N VAL A 264 10.07 1.05 20.33
CA VAL A 264 8.91 1.72 19.72
C VAL A 264 7.60 0.97 19.93
N ASN A 265 7.62 -0.37 19.97
CA ASN A 265 6.44 -1.19 20.20
C ASN A 265 6.05 -1.21 21.70
N VAL A 266 5.61 -0.05 22.19
CA VAL A 266 5.14 0.16 23.56
C VAL A 266 3.67 0.61 23.55
N ALA A 267 2.92 0.31 24.60
CA ALA A 267 1.57 0.85 24.81
C ALA A 267 1.61 2.34 25.19
N ASN A 268 0.47 3.03 25.15
CA ASN A 268 0.34 4.46 25.50
C ASN A 268 0.80 4.83 26.92
N ASN A 269 0.82 3.85 27.83
CA ASN A 269 1.32 4.01 29.20
C ASN A 269 2.83 3.73 29.32
N GLY A 270 3.51 3.44 28.21
CA GLY A 270 4.94 3.12 28.14
C GLY A 270 5.30 1.67 28.46
N SER A 271 4.33 0.78 28.64
CA SER A 271 4.60 -0.66 28.83
C SER A 271 5.07 -1.30 27.52
N GLN A 272 6.12 -2.11 27.59
CA GLN A 272 6.64 -2.89 26.46
C GLN A 272 5.60 -3.93 25.97
N ALA A 273 5.60 -4.21 24.67
CA ALA A 273 4.89 -5.34 24.07
C ALA A 273 5.20 -6.65 24.82
N ASN A 274 4.21 -7.52 24.99
CA ASN A 274 4.38 -8.79 25.69
C ASN A 274 4.61 -10.00 24.75
N ASP A 275 4.80 -9.77 23.45
CA ASP A 275 5.02 -10.80 22.43
C ASP A 275 5.71 -10.20 21.19
N ASP A 276 6.09 -11.04 20.22
CA ASP A 276 6.90 -10.69 19.05
C ASP A 276 6.27 -9.64 18.14
N SER A 277 7.05 -8.63 17.78
CA SER A 277 6.73 -7.58 16.81
C SER A 277 7.70 -7.60 15.62
N ALA A 278 7.22 -7.36 14.40
CA ALA A 278 8.02 -7.51 13.19
C ALA A 278 7.64 -6.54 12.05
N TYR A 279 8.46 -6.57 11.00
CA TYR A 279 8.27 -5.85 9.73
C TYR A 279 7.92 -4.37 9.87
N PRO A 280 8.81 -3.57 10.50
CA PRO A 280 8.53 -2.17 10.70
C PRO A 280 8.70 -1.33 9.41
N SER A 281 7.92 -0.26 9.31
CA SER A 281 7.98 0.74 8.24
C SER A 281 7.88 2.14 8.85
N ILE A 282 8.73 3.07 8.41
CA ILE A 282 8.83 4.42 8.98
C ILE A 282 8.41 5.51 7.99
N SER A 283 7.65 6.48 8.47
CA SER A 283 7.25 7.69 7.72
C SER A 283 8.44 8.59 7.34
N ALA A 284 8.21 9.53 6.42
CA ALA A 284 9.28 10.31 5.80
C ALA A 284 10.05 11.20 6.78
N ASP A 285 9.35 11.79 7.75
CA ASP A 285 9.93 12.61 8.82
C ASP A 285 10.42 11.78 10.02
N GLY A 286 10.18 10.47 9.98
CA GLY A 286 10.50 9.54 11.05
C GLY A 286 9.48 9.47 12.17
N ARG A 287 8.41 10.28 12.20
CA ARG A 287 7.52 10.41 13.37
C ARG A 287 6.70 9.16 13.64
N TYR A 288 6.13 8.59 12.59
CA TYR A 288 5.27 7.43 12.66
C TYR A 288 6.01 6.15 12.25
N VAL A 289 5.83 5.09 13.03
CA VAL A 289 6.34 3.75 12.75
C VAL A 289 5.17 2.76 12.73
N ALA A 290 4.92 2.15 11.58
CA ALA A 290 3.96 1.05 11.46
C ALA A 290 4.69 -0.29 11.61
N PHE A 291 4.07 -1.27 12.25
CA PHE A 291 4.65 -2.61 12.49
C PHE A 291 3.52 -3.60 12.77
N ASP A 292 3.80 -4.90 12.66
CA ASP A 292 2.87 -5.93 13.11
C ASP A 292 3.32 -6.59 14.42
N SER A 293 2.36 -7.06 15.22
CA SER A 293 2.64 -7.61 16.56
C SER A 293 1.62 -8.67 16.97
N ILE A 294 2.07 -9.70 17.69
CA ILE A 294 1.21 -10.66 18.41
C ILE A 294 0.80 -10.11 19.80
N ALA A 295 1.45 -9.04 20.25
CA ALA A 295 1.29 -8.54 21.60
C ALA A 295 -0.11 -7.96 21.86
N ASN A 296 -0.86 -8.62 22.74
CA ASN A 296 -2.22 -8.22 23.13
C ASN A 296 -2.29 -7.03 24.11
N ASN A 297 -1.15 -6.45 24.48
CA ASN A 297 -1.08 -5.40 25.49
C ASN A 297 -0.72 -4.01 24.92
N LEU A 298 -0.54 -3.87 23.61
CA LEU A 298 -0.24 -2.59 22.96
C LEU A 298 -1.44 -1.63 23.01
N VAL A 299 -2.65 -2.17 22.86
CA VAL A 299 -3.93 -1.45 23.02
C VAL A 299 -4.90 -2.30 23.83
N THR A 300 -5.76 -1.69 24.64
CA THR A 300 -6.64 -2.45 25.56
C THR A 300 -7.77 -3.23 24.86
N SER A 301 -8.04 -2.89 23.61
CA SER A 301 -9.09 -3.52 22.78
C SER A 301 -8.56 -4.69 21.94
N ASP A 302 -7.30 -5.07 22.11
CA ASP A 302 -6.75 -6.24 21.44
C ASP A 302 -7.10 -7.52 22.20
N THR A 303 -7.99 -8.31 21.60
CA THR A 303 -8.58 -9.48 22.25
C THR A 303 -8.73 -10.68 21.32
N ASN A 304 -8.29 -10.58 20.07
CA ASN A 304 -8.47 -11.65 19.07
C ASN A 304 -7.39 -12.75 19.18
N GLY A 305 -6.24 -12.46 19.82
CA GLY A 305 -5.11 -13.38 19.90
C GLY A 305 -4.46 -13.65 18.54
N ALA A 306 -4.68 -12.76 17.56
CA ALA A 306 -4.08 -12.79 16.24
C ALA A 306 -2.97 -11.74 16.15
N ARG A 307 -2.13 -11.84 15.11
CA ARG A 307 -1.17 -10.79 14.80
C ARG A 307 -1.92 -9.62 14.17
N ASP A 308 -1.69 -8.42 14.68
CA ASP A 308 -2.35 -7.18 14.26
C ASP A 308 -1.33 -6.16 13.77
N VAL A 309 -1.78 -5.15 13.02
CA VAL A 309 -0.94 -4.05 12.55
C VAL A 309 -1.18 -2.82 13.40
N PHE A 310 -0.10 -2.21 13.87
CA PHE A 310 -0.09 -1.05 14.74
C PHE A 310 0.71 0.09 14.12
N ILE A 311 0.47 1.30 14.62
CA ILE A 311 1.30 2.47 14.36
C ILE A 311 1.63 3.15 15.69
N HIS A 312 2.91 3.47 15.89
CA HIS A 312 3.38 4.27 17.00
C HIS A 312 3.74 5.68 16.51
N ASP A 313 3.09 6.69 17.09
CA ASP A 313 3.51 8.08 17.00
C ASP A 313 4.60 8.36 18.04
N ARG A 314 5.84 8.52 17.59
CA ARG A 314 6.99 8.75 18.48
C ARG A 314 6.96 10.11 19.17
N SER A 315 6.26 11.10 18.60
CA SER A 315 6.14 12.43 19.19
C SER A 315 5.12 12.45 20.32
N ASP A 316 3.95 11.87 20.07
CA ASP A 316 2.83 11.85 21.03
C ASP A 316 2.88 10.63 21.97
N LYS A 317 3.74 9.65 21.66
CA LYS A 317 3.88 8.36 22.36
C LYS A 317 2.57 7.59 22.41
N ASN A 318 1.86 7.62 21.28
CA ASN A 318 0.57 6.98 21.11
C ASN A 318 0.71 5.81 20.13
N THR A 319 0.26 4.64 20.56
CA THR A 319 0.12 3.42 19.78
C THR A 319 -1.35 3.16 19.53
N GLU A 320 -1.69 2.96 18.27
CA GLU A 320 -3.04 2.58 17.85
C GLU A 320 -2.96 1.39 16.89
N ARG A 321 -4.02 0.57 16.87
CA ARG A 321 -4.17 -0.53 15.92
C ARG A 321 -4.80 0.01 14.64
N VAL A 322 -4.21 -0.31 13.50
CA VAL A 322 -4.70 0.11 12.17
C VAL A 322 -5.36 -1.03 11.39
N SER A 323 -5.19 -2.29 11.81
CA SER A 323 -5.99 -3.43 11.33
C SER A 323 -7.40 -3.44 11.93
N VAL A 324 -8.15 -2.36 11.68
CA VAL A 324 -9.52 -2.15 12.17
C VAL A 324 -10.49 -1.85 11.03
N ALA A 325 -11.77 -2.15 11.22
CA ALA A 325 -12.84 -1.72 10.32
C ALA A 325 -13.20 -0.24 10.54
N ASP A 326 -14.07 0.31 9.70
CA ASP A 326 -14.51 1.72 9.76
C ASP A 326 -15.14 2.13 11.11
N ASP A 327 -15.71 1.17 11.84
CA ASP A 327 -16.29 1.37 13.17
C ASP A 327 -15.28 1.19 14.32
N GLY A 328 -14.00 0.94 13.99
CA GLY A 328 -12.92 0.67 14.93
C GLY A 328 -12.88 -0.77 15.47
N SER A 329 -13.77 -1.66 15.00
CA SER A 329 -13.70 -3.07 15.38
C SER A 329 -12.45 -3.74 14.81
N GLN A 330 -11.88 -4.67 15.58
CA GLN A 330 -10.65 -5.35 15.20
C GLN A 330 -10.87 -6.42 14.13
N GLY A 331 -9.83 -6.72 13.36
CA GLY A 331 -9.83 -7.87 12.45
C GLY A 331 -10.09 -9.19 13.17
N ASP A 332 -10.82 -10.10 12.53
CA ASP A 332 -11.12 -11.44 13.02
C ASP A 332 -10.03 -12.48 12.69
N SER A 333 -8.96 -12.06 12.03
CA SER A 333 -7.80 -12.88 11.66
C SER A 333 -6.53 -12.03 11.55
N THR A 334 -5.41 -12.69 11.25
CA THR A 334 -4.08 -12.09 11.18
C THR A 334 -3.98 -11.00 10.11
N SER A 335 -3.34 -9.88 10.49
CA SER A 335 -2.87 -8.80 9.61
C SER A 335 -1.37 -8.57 9.81
N THR A 336 -0.61 -8.32 8.73
CA THR A 336 0.87 -8.25 8.76
C THR A 336 1.44 -7.41 7.61
N PHE A 337 2.75 -7.17 7.61
CA PHE A 337 3.51 -6.44 6.58
C PHE A 337 3.01 -5.01 6.37
N ALA A 338 3.23 -4.12 7.33
CA ALA A 338 2.82 -2.73 7.18
C ALA A 338 3.70 -1.95 6.19
N SER A 339 3.09 -1.06 5.40
CA SER A 339 3.77 -0.05 4.58
C SER A 339 3.06 1.29 4.79
N ILE A 340 3.81 2.34 5.14
CA ILE A 340 3.25 3.63 5.59
C ILE A 340 3.53 4.76 4.58
N SER A 341 2.55 5.66 4.38
CA SER A 341 2.73 6.88 3.58
C SER A 341 3.71 7.87 4.23
N ALA A 342 4.22 8.83 3.46
CA ALA A 342 5.25 9.76 3.90
C ALA A 342 4.83 10.61 5.11
N ASP A 343 3.56 11.01 5.15
CA ASP A 343 2.94 11.77 6.24
C ASP A 343 2.43 10.89 7.40
N GLY A 344 2.49 9.56 7.25
CA GLY A 344 1.97 8.60 8.20
C GLY A 344 0.46 8.40 8.16
N ARG A 345 -0.30 9.05 7.26
CA ARG A 345 -1.77 9.00 7.23
C ARG A 345 -2.32 7.65 6.78
N TYR A 346 -1.72 7.07 5.75
CA TYR A 346 -2.19 5.83 5.13
C TYR A 346 -1.27 4.67 5.48
N VAL A 347 -1.84 3.56 5.95
CA VAL A 347 -1.11 2.33 6.22
C VAL A 347 -1.68 1.21 5.36
N ALA A 348 -0.88 0.71 4.43
CA ALA A 348 -1.18 -0.49 3.67
C ALA A 348 -0.71 -1.73 4.42
N PHE A 349 -1.51 -2.79 4.43
CA PHE A 349 -1.19 -4.05 5.10
C PHE A 349 -1.86 -5.24 4.43
N THR A 350 -1.31 -6.43 4.68
CA THR A 350 -1.92 -7.69 4.23
C THR A 350 -2.78 -8.28 5.33
N SER A 351 -3.94 -8.82 5.01
CA SER A 351 -4.83 -9.45 5.99
C SER A 351 -5.55 -10.68 5.47
N PHE A 352 -5.77 -11.63 6.39
CA PHE A 352 -6.71 -12.74 6.24
C PHE A 352 -8.10 -12.41 6.80
N ALA A 353 -8.26 -11.27 7.46
CA ALA A 353 -9.52 -10.90 8.12
C ALA A 353 -10.61 -10.59 7.08
N VAL A 354 -11.83 -11.01 7.38
CA VAL A 354 -13.00 -10.86 6.48
C VAL A 354 -14.00 -9.83 6.97
N ASN A 355 -13.68 -9.14 8.06
CA ASN A 355 -14.56 -8.17 8.72
C ASN A 355 -14.00 -6.74 8.71
N LEU A 356 -12.87 -6.48 8.05
CA LEU A 356 -12.24 -5.15 7.99
C LEU A 356 -12.89 -4.20 6.98
N VAL A 357 -13.59 -4.73 5.98
CA VAL A 357 -14.28 -3.94 4.95
C VAL A 357 -15.71 -4.44 4.81
N ALA A 358 -16.66 -3.52 4.64
CA ALA A 358 -18.06 -3.89 4.40
C ALA A 358 -18.23 -4.64 3.07
N ASN A 359 -19.20 -5.56 3.02
CA ASN A 359 -19.46 -6.42 1.87
C ASN A 359 -18.25 -7.25 1.42
N ASP A 360 -17.42 -7.65 2.39
CA ASP A 360 -16.43 -8.66 2.11
C ASP A 360 -17.13 -9.97 1.73
N THR A 361 -17.06 -10.34 0.45
CA THR A 361 -17.72 -11.54 -0.02
C THR A 361 -16.96 -12.75 0.51
N THR A 362 -17.58 -13.46 1.45
CA THR A 362 -17.08 -14.73 2.00
C THR A 362 -16.86 -15.82 0.95
N ASP A 363 -17.28 -15.58 -0.31
CA ASP A 363 -17.18 -16.50 -1.44
C ASP A 363 -15.74 -16.83 -1.87
N ILE A 364 -14.74 -16.10 -1.36
CA ILE A 364 -13.31 -16.39 -1.66
C ILE A 364 -12.67 -17.31 -0.61
N CYS A 365 -13.31 -17.50 0.55
CA CYS A 365 -12.79 -18.43 1.57
C CYS A 365 -13.17 -19.87 1.23
N ILE A 366 -12.20 -20.66 0.76
CA ILE A 366 -12.40 -22.08 0.43
C ILE A 366 -11.91 -22.93 1.59
N PHE A 367 -12.76 -23.80 2.15
CA PHE A 367 -12.44 -24.68 3.30
C PHE A 367 -11.86 -23.93 4.53
N ASN A 368 -12.37 -22.74 4.83
CA ASN A 368 -11.87 -21.84 5.89
C ASN A 368 -10.42 -21.34 5.67
N ILE A 369 -9.93 -21.39 4.43
CA ILE A 369 -8.70 -20.73 4.03
C ILE A 369 -9.12 -19.53 3.17
N CYS A 370 -8.97 -18.34 3.73
CA CYS A 370 -9.23 -17.09 3.02
C CYS A 370 -7.95 -16.64 2.31
N PRO A 371 -8.05 -16.03 1.11
CA PRO A 371 -6.89 -15.45 0.45
C PRO A 371 -6.33 -14.29 1.26
N LEU A 372 -5.03 -14.02 1.10
CA LEU A 372 -4.43 -12.78 1.59
C LEU A 372 -4.95 -11.61 0.74
N ASN A 373 -5.37 -10.55 1.40
CA ASN A 373 -5.81 -9.31 0.76
C ASN A 373 -4.89 -8.16 1.14
N ILE A 374 -4.67 -7.23 0.22
CA ILE A 374 -4.06 -5.93 0.53
C ILE A 374 -5.18 -4.94 0.87
N LEU A 375 -5.06 -4.32 2.04
CA LEU A 375 -5.93 -3.26 2.53
C LEU A 375 -5.13 -1.99 2.82
N VAL A 376 -5.82 -0.84 2.85
CA VAL A 376 -5.29 0.43 3.32
C VAL A 376 -6.22 1.02 4.37
N HIS A 377 -5.66 1.43 5.50
CA HIS A 377 -6.36 2.22 6.51
C HIS A 377 -5.97 3.70 6.39
N ASP A 378 -6.96 4.58 6.18
CA ASP A 378 -6.84 6.04 6.33
C ASP A 378 -7.13 6.41 7.78
N ARG A 379 -6.07 6.71 8.53
CA ARG A 379 -6.14 7.02 9.96
C ARG A 379 -6.91 8.30 10.27
N ASN A 380 -6.94 9.25 9.34
CA ASN A 380 -7.63 10.53 9.55
C ASN A 380 -9.14 10.39 9.36
N LYS A 381 -9.56 9.52 8.42
CA LYS A 381 -10.97 9.25 8.13
C LYS A 381 -11.52 8.04 8.90
N ASN A 382 -10.65 7.29 9.60
CA ASN A 382 -10.94 5.99 10.20
C ASN A 382 -11.66 5.06 9.21
N LYS A 383 -11.08 4.94 8.02
CA LYS A 383 -11.67 4.17 6.91
C LYS A 383 -10.68 3.12 6.42
N THR A 384 -11.14 1.89 6.30
CA THR A 384 -10.37 0.77 5.75
C THR A 384 -10.98 0.34 4.42
N GLU A 385 -10.13 0.22 3.41
CA GLU A 385 -10.55 -0.22 2.09
C GLU A 385 -9.62 -1.31 1.54
N ARG A 386 -10.19 -2.20 0.74
CA ARG A 386 -9.44 -3.20 0.00
C ARG A 386 -8.89 -2.58 -1.28
N VAL A 387 -7.59 -2.72 -1.53
CA VAL A 387 -6.92 -2.26 -2.76
C VAL A 387 -6.56 -3.41 -3.71
N SER A 388 -6.65 -4.65 -3.24
CA SER A 388 -6.60 -5.87 -4.06
C SER A 388 -7.95 -6.10 -4.77
N VAL A 389 -8.34 -5.15 -5.61
CA VAL A 389 -9.57 -5.14 -6.39
C VAL A 389 -9.27 -4.79 -7.84
N ALA A 390 -10.14 -5.19 -8.77
CA ALA A 390 -10.15 -4.71 -10.15
C ALA A 390 -10.78 -3.31 -10.24
N SER A 391 -10.59 -2.60 -11.37
CA SER A 391 -11.12 -1.25 -11.60
C SER A 391 -12.66 -1.14 -11.53
N ASN A 392 -13.38 -2.25 -11.54
CA ASN A 392 -14.83 -2.30 -11.37
C ASN A 392 -15.25 -2.64 -9.91
N GLY A 393 -14.31 -2.69 -8.97
CA GLY A 393 -14.51 -3.04 -7.57
C GLY A 393 -14.57 -4.55 -7.28
N THR A 394 -14.42 -5.42 -8.28
CA THR A 394 -14.40 -6.88 -8.06
C THR A 394 -13.15 -7.26 -7.26
N GLN A 395 -13.31 -8.05 -6.20
CA GLN A 395 -12.18 -8.50 -5.38
C GLN A 395 -11.26 -9.46 -6.15
N ALA A 396 -9.96 -9.44 -5.83
CA ALA A 396 -9.00 -10.44 -6.29
C ALA A 396 -9.51 -11.86 -6.02
N ASN A 397 -9.48 -12.75 -7.01
CA ASN A 397 -9.94 -14.13 -6.87
C ASN A 397 -8.87 -15.10 -6.36
N ASP A 398 -7.69 -14.61 -6.01
CA ASP A 398 -6.61 -15.33 -5.36
C ASP A 398 -5.80 -14.37 -4.45
N SER A 399 -4.80 -14.90 -3.77
CA SER A 399 -4.00 -14.18 -2.79
C SER A 399 -3.21 -13.04 -3.41
N SER A 400 -3.18 -11.92 -2.69
CA SER A 400 -2.33 -10.76 -2.95
C SER A 400 -1.39 -10.53 -1.77
N TYR A 401 -0.13 -10.28 -2.06
CA TYR A 401 0.94 -10.17 -1.06
C TYR A 401 2.04 -9.23 -1.57
N PHE A 402 3.02 -8.92 -0.71
CA PHE A 402 4.10 -7.94 -0.96
C PHE A 402 3.62 -6.63 -1.60
N HIS A 403 3.39 -5.61 -0.80
CA HIS A 403 2.91 -4.32 -1.26
C HIS A 403 3.82 -3.17 -0.87
N SER A 404 3.66 -2.04 -1.56
CA SER A 404 4.33 -0.78 -1.29
C SER A 404 3.38 0.37 -1.58
N ILE A 405 3.22 1.29 -0.62
CA ILE A 405 2.39 2.49 -0.78
C ILE A 405 3.26 3.70 -1.18
N SER A 406 2.78 4.48 -2.14
CA SER A 406 3.42 5.74 -2.55
C SER A 406 3.37 6.80 -1.45
N ALA A 407 4.23 7.81 -1.55
CA ALA A 407 4.43 8.81 -0.49
C ALA A 407 3.15 9.57 -0.12
N ASN A 408 2.30 9.88 -1.10
CA ASN A 408 1.01 10.55 -0.90
C ASN A 408 -0.14 9.59 -0.58
N GLY A 409 0.12 8.28 -0.50
CA GLY A 409 -0.90 7.27 -0.24
C GLY A 409 -1.79 6.92 -1.44
N ARG A 410 -1.64 7.58 -2.60
CA ARG A 410 -2.56 7.42 -3.74
C ARG A 410 -2.41 6.06 -4.42
N TYR A 411 -1.18 5.66 -4.69
CA TYR A 411 -0.89 4.42 -5.40
C TYR A 411 -0.40 3.34 -4.44
N VAL A 412 -0.92 2.13 -4.60
CA VAL A 412 -0.44 0.91 -3.92
C VAL A 412 -0.01 -0.08 -4.99
N ALA A 413 1.27 -0.42 -5.02
CA ALA A 413 1.78 -1.51 -5.83
C ALA A 413 1.74 -2.81 -5.02
N PHE A 414 1.38 -3.93 -5.63
CA PHE A 414 1.34 -5.25 -4.96
C PHE A 414 1.53 -6.40 -5.93
N SER A 415 1.97 -7.56 -5.43
CA SER A 415 1.94 -8.81 -6.18
C SER A 415 0.66 -9.59 -5.94
N SER A 416 0.16 -10.32 -6.94
CA SER A 416 -1.06 -11.12 -6.83
C SER A 416 -1.02 -12.35 -7.72
N ASP A 417 -1.56 -13.46 -7.22
CA ASP A 417 -1.86 -14.67 -7.99
C ASP A 417 -3.23 -14.56 -8.71
N ALA A 418 -3.96 -13.47 -8.50
CA ALA A 418 -5.29 -13.29 -9.06
C ALA A 418 -5.26 -13.00 -10.57
N ASN A 419 -6.15 -13.65 -11.30
CA ASN A 419 -6.29 -13.50 -12.75
C ASN A 419 -7.45 -12.57 -13.18
N ASN A 420 -8.12 -11.93 -12.21
CA ASN A 420 -9.31 -11.11 -12.45
C ASN A 420 -9.13 -9.61 -12.13
N LEU A 421 -7.91 -9.17 -11.77
CA LEU A 421 -7.62 -7.78 -11.40
C LEU A 421 -7.59 -6.83 -12.61
N VAL A 422 -7.24 -7.33 -13.78
CA VAL A 422 -7.35 -6.64 -15.07
C VAL A 422 -7.99 -7.57 -16.08
N THR A 423 -8.55 -7.02 -17.16
CA THR A 423 -9.04 -7.84 -18.27
C THR A 423 -7.89 -8.61 -18.92
N ASP A 424 -8.15 -9.85 -19.29
CA ASP A 424 -7.27 -10.72 -20.06
C ASP A 424 -5.97 -11.19 -19.38
N ASN A 425 -5.77 -10.97 -18.07
CA ASN A 425 -4.60 -11.53 -17.35
C ASN A 425 -4.64 -13.06 -17.33
N ASN A 426 -3.88 -13.71 -18.21
CA ASN A 426 -3.83 -15.16 -18.36
C ASN A 426 -2.40 -15.70 -18.27
N SER A 427 -1.48 -14.95 -17.66
CA SER A 427 -0.08 -15.36 -17.48
C SER A 427 0.03 -16.73 -16.79
N GLY A 428 -0.86 -17.00 -15.83
CA GLY A 428 -0.78 -18.16 -14.94
C GLY A 428 0.36 -18.05 -13.91
N TYR A 429 0.94 -16.86 -13.78
CA TYR A 429 2.02 -16.53 -12.86
C TYR A 429 1.56 -15.44 -11.87
N THR A 430 2.32 -15.27 -10.79
CA THR A 430 2.18 -14.10 -9.93
C THR A 430 2.60 -12.85 -10.72
N ASP A 431 1.74 -11.83 -10.72
CA ASP A 431 1.96 -10.58 -11.42
C ASP A 431 1.99 -9.39 -10.46
N ILE A 432 2.54 -8.26 -10.93
CA ILE A 432 2.57 -7.00 -10.19
C ILE A 432 1.48 -6.08 -10.71
N PHE A 433 0.72 -5.52 -9.79
CA PHE A 433 -0.35 -4.58 -10.06
C PHE A 433 -0.10 -3.26 -9.34
N VAL A 434 -0.69 -2.18 -9.85
CA VAL A 434 -0.84 -0.92 -9.12
C VAL A 434 -2.33 -0.59 -9.05
N TYR A 435 -2.82 -0.30 -7.84
CA TYR A 435 -4.12 0.30 -7.62
C TYR A 435 -3.96 1.80 -7.38
N ASP A 436 -4.58 2.62 -8.23
CA ASP A 436 -4.74 4.07 -8.05
C ASP A 436 -6.03 4.34 -7.29
N ARG A 437 -5.90 4.85 -6.07
CA ARG A 437 -7.00 5.18 -5.17
C ARG A 437 -7.69 6.51 -5.50
N GLY A 438 -7.22 7.25 -6.50
CA GLY A 438 -7.80 8.52 -6.94
C GLY A 438 -7.59 9.71 -5.98
N ILE A 439 -6.76 9.56 -4.95
CA ILE A 439 -6.50 10.63 -3.96
C ILE A 439 -5.92 11.89 -4.63
N GLY A 440 -6.44 13.05 -4.23
CA GLY A 440 -5.95 14.33 -4.74
C GLY A 440 -6.37 14.66 -6.18
N ILE A 441 -7.23 13.85 -6.81
CA ILE A 441 -7.89 14.22 -8.07
C ILE A 441 -8.96 15.24 -7.73
N ASP A 442 -9.06 16.30 -8.55
CA ASP A 442 -10.09 17.34 -8.49
C ASP A 442 -10.76 17.32 -9.88
N SER A 443 -11.90 16.64 -9.96
CA SER A 443 -12.56 16.31 -11.23
C SER A 443 -13.30 17.49 -11.84
N ASP A 444 -13.78 18.43 -11.03
CA ASP A 444 -14.51 19.61 -11.48
C ASP A 444 -13.68 20.91 -11.48
N SER A 445 -12.42 20.82 -11.01
CA SER A 445 -11.45 21.90 -10.94
C SER A 445 -11.89 23.07 -10.07
N ASP A 446 -12.60 22.79 -8.98
CA ASP A 446 -13.08 23.78 -8.03
C ASP A 446 -12.03 24.14 -6.96
N GLY A 447 -10.95 23.36 -6.87
CA GLY A 447 -9.85 23.52 -5.91
C GLY A 447 -9.94 22.61 -4.68
N VAL A 448 -10.94 21.74 -4.58
CA VAL A 448 -11.14 20.72 -3.54
C VAL A 448 -10.98 19.34 -4.16
N PRO A 449 -10.07 18.49 -3.65
CA PRO A 449 -9.95 17.13 -4.15
C PRO A 449 -11.23 16.30 -3.92
N ASP A 450 -11.59 15.45 -4.90
CA ASP A 450 -12.75 14.55 -4.89
C ASP A 450 -12.85 13.71 -3.61
N ASP A 451 -11.73 13.35 -2.99
CA ASP A 451 -11.73 12.56 -1.76
C ASP A 451 -12.04 13.39 -0.50
N GLU A 452 -11.95 14.71 -0.59
CA GLU A 452 -12.29 15.70 0.44
C GLU A 452 -13.53 16.54 0.07
N ASP A 453 -14.09 16.31 -1.13
CA ASP A 453 -15.18 17.09 -1.71
C ASP A 453 -16.56 16.48 -1.41
N ASN A 454 -17.47 17.31 -0.91
CA ASN A 454 -18.87 16.96 -0.69
C ASN A 454 -19.70 16.94 -1.98
N CYS A 455 -19.18 17.49 -3.08
CA CYS A 455 -19.69 17.33 -4.42
C CYS A 455 -18.59 17.17 -5.50
N PRO A 456 -17.97 15.97 -5.59
CA PRO A 456 -16.80 15.68 -6.46
C PRO A 456 -16.96 15.88 -7.98
N THR A 457 -18.10 16.36 -8.45
CA THR A 457 -18.41 16.49 -9.88
C THR A 457 -19.09 17.83 -10.22
N VAL A 458 -19.33 18.70 -9.23
CA VAL A 458 -20.00 19.99 -9.42
C VAL A 458 -19.27 21.06 -8.63
N GLN A 459 -18.75 22.04 -9.36
CA GLN A 459 -17.89 23.08 -8.83
C GLN A 459 -18.47 23.72 -7.55
N ASN A 460 -17.92 23.38 -6.39
CA ASN A 460 -18.33 23.88 -5.07
C ASN A 460 -17.12 24.22 -4.18
N PRO A 461 -16.33 25.26 -4.53
CA PRO A 461 -15.10 25.58 -3.79
C PRO A 461 -15.32 25.92 -2.31
N GLY A 462 -16.57 26.30 -1.96
CA GLY A 462 -16.97 26.65 -0.61
C GLY A 462 -17.43 25.46 0.24
N GLN A 463 -17.60 24.27 -0.37
CA GLN A 463 -18.19 23.09 0.27
C GLN A 463 -19.55 23.44 0.91
N GLU A 464 -20.28 24.37 0.29
CA GLU A 464 -21.55 24.88 0.83
C GLU A 464 -22.66 23.86 0.55
N ASP A 465 -23.42 23.50 1.59
CA ASP A 465 -24.63 22.71 1.45
C ASP A 465 -25.83 23.64 1.14
N SER A 466 -26.74 23.17 0.30
CA SER A 466 -27.96 23.91 -0.08
C SER A 466 -28.94 24.15 1.08
N THR A 467 -28.83 23.40 2.19
CA THR A 467 -29.68 23.60 3.38
C THR A 467 -28.93 23.52 4.71
N PRO A 468 -29.40 24.18 5.79
CA PRO A 468 -28.67 24.25 7.07
C PRO A 468 -28.69 23.00 7.97
N ALA A 469 -29.41 21.90 7.65
CA ALA A 469 -29.39 20.64 8.43
C ALA A 469 -30.22 19.48 7.80
N PRO A 470 -29.85 18.17 8.00
CA PRO A 470 -28.66 17.59 8.65
C PRO A 470 -27.65 17.00 7.61
N PRO A 471 -26.48 16.45 8.04
CA PRO A 471 -25.19 16.65 7.38
C PRO A 471 -24.90 15.70 6.21
N SER A 472 -24.15 16.21 5.24
CA SER A 472 -23.62 15.55 4.04
C SER A 472 -24.64 15.25 2.92
N GLY A 473 -24.42 15.86 1.76
CA GLY A 473 -24.77 15.26 0.48
C GLY A 473 -25.72 16.00 -0.45
N GLU A 474 -26.13 17.24 -0.15
CA GLU A 474 -26.93 18.05 -1.09
C GLU A 474 -26.16 19.20 -1.74
N ALA A 475 -24.86 19.32 -1.51
CA ALA A 475 -23.97 20.25 -2.22
C ALA A 475 -24.07 20.15 -3.75
N CYS A 476 -24.40 18.96 -4.27
CA CYS A 476 -24.62 18.70 -5.69
C CYS A 476 -26.00 19.13 -6.23
N ALA A 477 -26.85 19.75 -5.43
CA ALA A 477 -28.17 20.16 -5.87
C ALA A 477 -28.06 21.40 -6.78
N ASP A 478 -28.33 21.22 -8.08
CA ASP A 478 -28.59 22.31 -9.02
C ASP A 478 -29.77 23.17 -8.49
N GLU A 479 -29.51 24.26 -7.76
CA GLU A 479 -30.52 25.31 -7.64
C GLU A 479 -30.54 26.09 -8.97
N PRO A 480 -31.65 26.09 -9.74
CA PRO A 480 -31.79 27.04 -10.82
C PRO A 480 -31.79 28.45 -10.20
N PRO A 481 -31.19 29.48 -10.83
CA PRO A 481 -31.19 30.82 -10.27
C PRO A 481 -32.63 31.25 -10.08
N ASP A 482 -33.02 31.41 -8.82
CA ASP A 482 -34.36 31.79 -8.43
C ASP A 482 -34.72 33.09 -9.16
N GLY A 483 -35.58 32.95 -10.17
CA GLY A 483 -35.94 33.98 -11.13
C GLY A 483 -36.89 35.02 -10.56
N ASN A 484 -36.63 35.50 -9.34
CA ASN A 484 -37.45 36.54 -8.72
C ASN A 484 -36.73 37.89 -8.78
N PRO A 485 -37.23 38.86 -9.58
CA PRO A 485 -36.67 40.20 -9.58
C PRO A 485 -36.97 40.90 -8.25
N PRO A 486 -36.13 41.84 -7.80
CA PRO A 486 -36.33 42.53 -6.54
C PRO A 486 -37.65 43.30 -6.56
N GLY A 487 -38.48 43.02 -5.56
CA GLY A 487 -39.80 43.63 -5.39
C GLY A 487 -39.73 45.15 -5.31
N ASP A 488 -40.54 45.80 -6.14
CA ASP A 488 -40.94 47.19 -5.95
C ASP A 488 -42.11 47.24 -4.95
N SER A 489 -42.08 48.30 -4.18
CA SER A 489 -42.94 48.68 -3.08
C SER A 489 -44.36 49.11 -3.49
N SER A 490 -45.24 49.18 -2.49
CA SER A 490 -46.67 49.59 -2.48
C SER A 490 -47.65 48.41 -2.68
N GLY A 491 -48.75 48.25 -1.95
CA GLY A 491 -49.46 49.11 -1.03
C GLY A 491 -50.92 48.64 -1.00
N ASP A 492 -51.42 48.38 0.20
CA ASP A 492 -52.83 48.50 0.63
C ASP A 492 -53.90 47.38 0.39
N SER A 493 -54.58 47.13 1.52
CA SER A 493 -55.96 46.72 1.83
C SER A 493 -56.78 45.60 1.12
N SER A 494 -57.27 44.71 2.00
CA SER A 494 -58.68 44.29 2.21
C SER A 494 -59.29 43.03 1.56
N GLY A 495 -60.05 42.29 2.39
CA GLY A 495 -61.10 41.31 2.06
C GLY A 495 -60.60 39.87 1.88
N GLY A 496 -61.14 38.79 2.46
CA GLY A 496 -62.43 38.54 3.10
C GLY A 496 -63.00 37.20 2.56
N SER A 497 -63.50 36.34 3.47
CA SER A 497 -64.38 35.15 3.23
C SER A 497 -63.68 33.91 2.58
N SER A 498 -63.58 32.72 3.18
CA SER A 498 -64.51 31.77 3.82
C SER A 498 -64.89 30.59 2.91
N GLY A 499 -64.56 29.36 3.35
CA GLY A 499 -65.35 28.15 3.12
C GLY A 499 -64.87 27.18 2.04
N ILE A 500 -65.21 25.88 2.01
CA ILE A 500 -65.84 24.91 2.92
C ILE A 500 -65.57 23.50 2.31
N PHE A 501 -65.65 22.43 3.13
CA PHE A 501 -65.87 21.00 2.79
C PHE A 501 -64.71 20.24 2.11
N GLY A 502 -64.44 18.97 2.41
CA GLY A 502 -65.16 17.97 3.20
C GLY A 502 -64.58 16.58 2.89
N SER A 503 -64.67 15.70 3.89
CA SER A 503 -64.17 14.31 3.96
C SER A 503 -64.35 13.43 2.73
N LEU A 504 -63.44 12.45 2.58
CA LEU A 504 -63.86 11.07 2.29
C LEU A 504 -63.00 10.06 3.06
N MET A 505 -63.70 9.10 3.66
CA MET A 505 -63.25 8.09 4.59
C MET A 505 -63.32 6.71 3.91
N LEU A 506 -62.41 5.80 4.32
CA LEU A 506 -62.61 4.35 4.50
C LEU A 506 -62.59 3.42 3.26
N PHE A 507 -61.74 2.37 3.27
CA PHE A 507 -62.15 0.95 3.40
C PHE A 507 -60.95 -0.07 3.42
N ILE A 508 -60.83 -0.80 4.55
CA ILE A 508 -60.55 -2.25 4.77
C ILE A 508 -59.16 -2.92 4.54
N GLU A 509 -58.46 -3.16 5.66
CA GLU A 509 -58.21 -4.43 6.42
C GLU A 509 -57.77 -5.80 5.78
N LEU A 510 -56.60 -6.29 6.26
CA LEU A 510 -56.15 -7.66 6.67
C LEU A 510 -56.27 -8.92 5.76
N VAL A 511 -55.16 -9.69 5.62
CA VAL A 511 -55.01 -11.11 6.08
C VAL A 511 -53.54 -11.62 6.04
N ARG A 512 -53.05 -11.97 7.24
CA ARG A 512 -52.17 -13.09 7.72
C ARG A 512 -50.80 -13.48 7.10
N ARG A 513 -49.84 -13.46 8.04
CA ARG A 513 -48.66 -14.32 8.26
C ARG A 513 -48.79 -15.80 7.83
N ARG A 514 -47.71 -16.34 7.27
CA ARG A 514 -47.25 -17.74 7.49
C ARG A 514 -45.71 -17.78 7.56
N ASN A 515 -45.19 -18.14 8.73
CA ASN A 515 -43.89 -18.80 8.89
C ASN A 515 -44.09 -20.30 8.60
N VAL A 516 -43.23 -20.91 7.80
CA VAL A 516 -42.89 -22.34 7.92
C VAL A 516 -41.43 -22.52 7.47
N ALA A 517 -40.54 -22.73 8.44
CA ALA A 517 -39.31 -23.47 8.25
C ALA A 517 -39.68 -24.94 8.07
N GLN A 518 -39.56 -25.50 6.86
CA GLN A 518 -39.39 -26.94 6.60
C GLN A 518 -39.20 -27.25 5.10
N ILE A 519 -37.99 -27.08 4.56
CA ILE A 519 -37.52 -27.86 3.40
C ILE A 519 -36.04 -28.19 3.64
N ILE A 520 -35.81 -29.30 4.36
CA ILE A 520 -34.62 -30.14 4.20
C ILE A 520 -35.15 -31.45 3.63
N SER A 521 -34.71 -31.83 2.43
CA SER A 521 -34.31 -33.19 2.04
C SER A 521 -34.18 -33.24 0.52
N ASP A 522 -33.09 -33.86 0.08
CA ASP A 522 -32.80 -34.36 -1.28
C ASP A 522 -31.94 -33.45 -2.16
N MET A 523 -30.62 -33.63 -2.05
CA MET A 523 -29.76 -33.93 -3.21
C MET A 523 -28.37 -34.36 -2.72
N TRP A 524 -28.21 -35.68 -2.57
CA TRP A 524 -26.91 -36.38 -2.59
C TRP A 524 -26.87 -37.20 -3.87
N LEU A 525 -25.90 -36.90 -4.75
CA LEU A 525 -25.15 -37.86 -5.57
C LEU A 525 -23.85 -37.20 -6.03
#